data_AF-A0AAP3E395-F1
#
_entry.id   AF-A0AAP3E395-F1
#
_cell.length_a   1.000
_cell.length_b   1.000
_cell.length_c   1.000
_cell.angle_alpha   90.00
_cell.angle_beta   90.00
_cell.angle_gamma   90.00
#
_symmetry.space_group_name_H-M   'P 1'
#
loop_
_entity.id
_entity.type
_entity.pdbx_description
1 polymer ?
#
loop_
_entity_poly.entity_id
_entity_poly.type
_entity_poly.pdbx_seq_one_letter_code
_entity_poly.pdbx_strand_id
1 'polypeptide(L)'
;MSGYDAIRLETPTGTVVAYLAPSFEVVPQDQNDVFEGSRPDDSAIVTNNGLWTSELTVQGAFVHSDEARGPFQQALQDLHGQQIVTPDDQINRLREHTVYAPGQSYLHFYHRDNEYVAASDSSVDVGDGIYPVVTPVELRMPENGETSTLRTDFLIRLAIGTPRGAQEPTEPEV
;
A
#
# COMPACT_ATOMS: atom_id res chain seq x y z
N MET A 1 3.47 19.99 -11.59
CA MET A 1 4.44 18.97 -11.14
C MET A 1 3.93 18.46 -9.81
N SER A 2 3.68 17.16 -9.65
CA SER A 2 3.33 16.60 -8.33
C SER A 2 4.58 16.65 -7.44
N GLY A 3 4.44 17.11 -6.20
CA GLY A 3 5.53 17.13 -5.21
C GLY A 3 5.97 15.72 -4.82
N TYR A 4 7.09 15.62 -4.10
CA TYR A 4 7.60 14.35 -3.58
C TYR A 4 6.64 13.71 -2.54
N ASP A 5 5.76 14.51 -1.98
CA ASP A 5 4.74 14.20 -0.98
C ASP A 5 3.40 13.76 -1.57
N ALA A 6 3.23 13.89 -2.89
CA ALA A 6 1.99 13.53 -3.56
C ALA A 6 1.71 12.03 -3.53
N ILE A 7 2.74 11.20 -3.32
CA ILE A 7 2.60 9.75 -3.22
C ILE A 7 3.30 9.30 -1.94
N ARG A 8 2.53 8.95 -0.92
CA ARG A 8 3.05 8.66 0.42
C ARG A 8 2.18 7.72 1.21
N LEU A 9 2.79 7.07 2.18
CA LEU A 9 2.13 6.28 3.20
C LEU A 9 2.16 7.02 4.53
N GLU A 10 1.05 7.01 5.24
CA GLU A 10 0.90 7.56 6.59
C GLU A 10 0.23 6.54 7.51
N THR A 11 0.52 6.64 8.80
CA THR A 11 -0.30 5.99 9.82
C THR A 11 -1.64 6.73 9.94
N PRO A 12 -2.67 6.10 10.52
CA PRO A 12 -3.96 6.77 10.78
C PRO A 12 -3.86 8.01 11.69
N THR A 13 -2.74 8.15 12.42
CA THR A 13 -2.46 9.30 13.28
C THR A 13 -1.75 10.45 12.54
N GLY A 14 -1.53 10.33 11.22
CA GLY A 14 -0.87 11.34 10.40
C GLY A 14 0.66 11.27 10.42
N THR A 15 1.26 10.19 10.93
CA THR A 15 2.72 10.02 10.90
C THR A 15 3.12 9.50 9.53
N VAL A 16 3.97 10.24 8.80
CA VAL A 16 4.51 9.76 7.53
C VAL A 16 5.38 8.51 7.77
N VAL A 17 5.07 7.45 7.02
CA VAL A 17 5.81 6.19 7.01
C VAL A 17 6.87 6.24 5.92
N ALA A 18 6.47 6.57 4.70
CA ALA A 18 7.36 6.64 3.54
C ALA A 18 6.84 7.63 2.49
N TYR A 19 7.75 8.38 1.89
CA TYR A 19 7.52 9.05 0.62
C TYR A 19 7.85 8.07 -0.48
N LEU A 20 6.85 7.67 -1.24
CA LEU A 20 7.03 6.79 -2.37
C LEU A 20 7.16 7.75 -3.55
N ALA A 21 8.37 8.10 -3.96
CA ALA A 21 8.58 8.87 -5.19
C ALA A 21 8.74 7.87 -6.35
N PRO A 22 7.65 7.34 -6.93
CA PRO A 22 7.75 6.23 -7.84
C PRO A 22 8.41 6.66 -9.15
N SER A 23 9.22 5.78 -9.69
CA SER A 23 9.66 5.84 -11.09
C SER A 23 8.59 5.32 -12.05
N PHE A 24 7.45 4.78 -11.56
CA PHE A 24 6.40 4.19 -12.41
C PHE A 24 5.03 3.94 -11.73
N GLU A 25 4.16 3.23 -12.44
CA GLU A 25 2.69 3.19 -12.36
C GLU A 25 2.10 2.43 -11.15
N VAL A 26 1.03 3.00 -10.56
CA VAL A 26 0.15 2.30 -9.63
C VAL A 26 -0.83 1.46 -10.45
N VAL A 27 -0.70 0.14 -10.41
CA VAL A 27 -1.60 -0.76 -11.13
C VAL A 27 -2.62 -1.35 -10.13
N PRO A 28 -3.91 -1.02 -10.25
CA PRO A 28 -4.95 -1.74 -9.54
C PRO A 28 -5.07 -3.16 -10.13
N GLN A 29 -5.01 -4.18 -9.29
CA GLN A 29 -5.30 -5.55 -9.68
C GLN A 29 -6.61 -6.00 -9.04
N ASP A 30 -7.57 -6.37 -9.88
CA ASP A 30 -8.77 -7.08 -9.46
C ASP A 30 -8.51 -8.58 -9.62
N GLN A 31 -8.25 -9.28 -8.51
CA GLN A 31 -8.11 -10.74 -8.54
C GLN A 31 -9.51 -11.37 -8.66
N ASN A 32 -9.96 -11.67 -9.88
CA ASN A 32 -11.01 -12.65 -10.12
C ASN A 32 -10.90 -13.25 -11.52
N ASP A 33 -10.59 -14.56 -11.59
CA ASP A 33 -10.96 -15.41 -12.71
C ASP A 33 -12.20 -16.22 -12.30
N VAL A 34 -13.36 -15.85 -12.83
CA VAL A 34 -14.65 -16.47 -12.48
C VAL A 34 -14.93 -17.70 -13.37
N PHE A 35 -14.02 -18.10 -14.26
CA PHE A 35 -14.32 -19.10 -15.30
C PHE A 35 -13.43 -20.36 -15.34
N GLU A 36 -12.38 -20.49 -14.52
CA GLU A 36 -11.54 -21.69 -14.53
C GLU A 36 -11.88 -22.67 -13.39
N GLY A 37 -13.01 -23.38 -13.54
CA GLY A 37 -13.32 -24.53 -12.69
C GLY A 37 -14.51 -25.32 -13.22
N SER A 38 -14.25 -26.47 -13.85
CA SER A 38 -15.29 -27.42 -14.24
C SER A 38 -16.12 -27.81 -13.01
N ARG A 39 -17.42 -27.49 -13.03
CA ARG A 39 -18.39 -27.87 -11.98
C ARG A 39 -18.54 -29.39 -11.91
N PRO A 40 -18.50 -30.00 -10.71
CA PRO A 40 -19.13 -31.30 -10.47
C PRO A 40 -20.66 -31.11 -10.37
N ASP A 41 -21.42 -31.98 -11.02
CA ASP A 41 -22.87 -31.85 -11.27
C ASP A 41 -23.81 -31.90 -10.05
N ASP A 42 -23.33 -32.04 -8.81
CA ASP A 42 -24.22 -32.28 -7.66
C ASP A 42 -23.72 -31.70 -6.33
N SER A 43 -23.41 -30.41 -6.31
CA SER A 43 -23.37 -29.67 -5.04
C SER A 43 -23.49 -28.17 -5.28
N ALA A 44 -24.45 -27.55 -4.59
CA ALA A 44 -24.46 -26.10 -4.41
C ALA A 44 -23.25 -25.74 -3.52
N ILE A 45 -22.08 -25.57 -4.14
CA ILE A 45 -20.99 -24.85 -3.51
C ILE A 45 -21.46 -23.41 -3.46
N VAL A 46 -21.96 -22.98 -2.31
CA VAL A 46 -21.96 -21.56 -1.95
C VAL A 46 -20.49 -21.18 -1.86
N THR A 47 -19.90 -20.84 -3.01
CA THR A 47 -18.60 -20.21 -3.04
C THR A 47 -18.81 -18.89 -2.30
N ASN A 48 -18.23 -18.79 -1.11
CA ASN A 48 -18.21 -17.57 -0.33
C ASN A 48 -17.40 -16.54 -1.13
N ASN A 49 -18.07 -15.83 -2.05
CA ASN A 49 -17.52 -14.84 -2.97
C ASN A 49 -17.14 -13.52 -2.25
N GLY A 50 -16.68 -13.62 -1.00
CA GLY A 50 -16.49 -12.49 -0.10
C GLY A 50 -15.13 -11.79 -0.15
N LEU A 51 -14.20 -12.20 -1.02
CA LEU A 51 -12.85 -11.61 -1.10
C LEU A 51 -12.61 -10.96 -2.46
N TRP A 52 -13.35 -9.90 -2.73
CA TRP A 52 -12.92 -8.89 -3.69
C TRP A 52 -11.89 -8.00 -3.00
N THR A 53 -10.62 -8.42 -3.00
CA THR A 53 -9.53 -7.55 -2.57
C THR A 53 -8.91 -6.92 -3.81
N SER A 54 -9.36 -5.72 -4.16
CA SER A 54 -8.61 -4.88 -5.09
C SER A 54 -7.28 -4.52 -4.45
N GLU A 55 -6.19 -4.73 -5.18
CA GLU A 55 -4.84 -4.45 -4.70
C GLU A 55 -4.22 -3.28 -5.46
N LEU A 56 -3.45 -2.45 -4.77
CA LEU A 56 -2.56 -1.47 -5.37
C LEU A 56 -1.15 -2.01 -5.32
N THR A 57 -0.50 -2.07 -6.48
CA THR A 57 0.93 -2.31 -6.55
C THR A 57 1.64 -0.99 -6.80
N VAL A 58 2.47 -0.56 -5.84
CA VAL A 58 3.34 0.59 -6.00
C VAL A 58 4.76 0.09 -6.16
N GLN A 59 5.45 0.56 -7.18
CA GLN A 59 6.84 0.23 -7.36
C GLN A 59 7.63 1.45 -7.82
N GLY A 60 8.89 1.49 -7.41
CA GLY A 60 9.69 2.69 -7.44
C GLY A 60 11.09 2.42 -6.94
N ALA A 61 11.78 3.49 -6.56
CA ALA A 61 13.14 3.40 -6.03
C ALA A 61 13.31 4.32 -4.83
N PHE A 62 13.91 3.79 -3.77
CA PHE A 62 14.48 4.61 -2.72
C PHE A 62 15.86 5.07 -3.14
N VAL A 63 16.15 6.34 -2.94
CA VAL A 63 17.42 6.97 -3.32
C VAL A 63 18.11 7.50 -2.08
N HIS A 64 19.44 7.54 -2.13
CA HIS A 64 20.24 8.19 -1.11
C HIS A 64 19.87 9.68 -1.00
N SER A 65 19.88 10.22 0.22
CA SER A 65 19.52 11.62 0.47
C SER A 65 20.34 12.62 -0.34
N ASP A 66 21.61 12.30 -0.63
CA ASP A 66 22.50 13.17 -1.42
C ASP A 66 22.13 13.19 -2.92
N GLU A 67 21.42 12.16 -3.39
CA GLU A 67 20.89 12.10 -4.75
C GLU A 67 19.49 12.75 -4.85
N ALA A 68 18.79 12.85 -3.71
CA ALA A 68 17.54 13.59 -3.61
C ALA A 68 17.78 15.10 -3.73
N ARG A 69 16.91 15.82 -4.45
CA ARG A 69 17.08 17.26 -4.69
C ARG A 69 16.19 18.09 -3.78
N GLY A 70 16.77 19.15 -3.21
CA GLY A 70 16.05 20.26 -2.59
C GLY A 70 15.11 19.82 -1.48
N PRO A 71 13.80 20.14 -1.56
CA PRO A 71 12.83 19.80 -0.49
C PRO A 71 12.72 18.31 -0.16
N PHE A 72 12.94 17.41 -1.13
CA PHE A 72 12.81 15.97 -0.90
C PHE A 72 13.93 15.43 0.02
N GLN A 73 15.15 15.93 -0.15
CA GLN A 73 16.28 15.59 0.72
C GLN A 73 15.98 15.96 2.18
N GLN A 74 15.51 17.19 2.41
CA GLN A 74 15.16 17.65 3.76
C GLN A 74 14.04 16.80 4.37
N ALA A 75 13.01 16.47 3.58
CA ALA A 75 11.91 15.63 4.04
C ALA A 75 12.36 14.22 4.43
N LEU A 76 13.30 13.62 3.70
CA LEU A 76 13.91 12.34 4.08
C LEU A 76 14.71 12.48 5.38
N GLN A 77 15.53 13.51 5.50
CA GLN A 77 16.35 13.75 6.70
C GLN A 77 15.49 13.97 7.95
N ASP A 78 14.43 14.76 7.83
CA ASP A 78 13.49 15.04 8.92
C ASP A 78 12.71 13.76 9.31
N LEU A 79 12.25 12.98 8.31
CA LEU A 79 11.52 11.74 8.51
C LEU A 79 12.33 10.69 9.28
N HIS A 80 13.64 10.61 8.99
CA HIS A 80 14.54 9.65 9.59
C HIS A 80 15.34 10.21 10.78
N GLY A 81 15.24 11.52 11.07
CA GLY A 81 15.98 12.17 12.15
C GLY A 81 17.50 12.18 11.97
N GLN A 82 17.98 12.08 10.73
CA GLN A 82 19.42 11.96 10.41
C GLN A 82 19.79 12.73 9.15
N GLN A 83 21.05 13.16 9.05
CA GLN A 83 21.55 13.99 7.94
C GLN A 83 21.78 13.20 6.65
N ILE A 84 22.10 11.91 6.77
CA ILE A 84 22.32 11.03 5.62
C ILE A 84 21.29 9.91 5.73
N VAL A 85 20.48 9.75 4.70
CA VAL A 85 19.46 8.70 4.63
C VAL A 85 19.79 7.81 3.44
N THR A 86 20.04 6.53 3.73
CA THR A 86 20.31 5.53 2.70
C THR A 86 19.01 4.90 2.17
N PRO A 87 19.04 4.22 1.02
CA PRO A 87 17.91 3.39 0.59
C PRO A 87 17.54 2.31 1.63
N ASP A 88 18.53 1.73 2.31
CA ASP A 88 18.30 0.71 3.33
C ASP A 88 17.57 1.25 4.56
N ASP A 89 17.87 2.49 4.98
CA ASP A 89 17.13 3.15 6.07
C ASP A 89 15.65 3.31 5.73
N GLN A 90 15.35 3.71 4.49
CA GLN A 90 13.98 3.87 3.98
C GLN A 90 13.25 2.53 3.94
N ILE A 91 13.91 1.47 3.48
CA ILE A 91 13.34 0.10 3.46
C ILE A 91 13.10 -0.41 4.88
N ASN A 92 14.05 -0.21 5.80
CA ASN A 92 13.92 -0.67 7.18
C ASN A 92 12.75 0.03 7.88
N ARG A 93 12.62 1.34 7.73
CA ARG A 93 11.46 2.09 8.23
C ARG A 93 10.16 1.57 7.64
N LEU A 94 10.10 1.35 6.33
CA LEU A 94 8.90 0.79 5.71
C LEU A 94 8.59 -0.61 6.28
N ARG A 95 9.60 -1.48 6.47
CA ARG A 95 9.42 -2.81 7.09
C ARG A 95 8.91 -2.74 8.52
N GLU A 96 9.38 -1.79 9.33
CA GLU A 96 8.90 -1.58 10.69
C GLU A 96 7.38 -1.34 10.72
N HIS A 97 6.86 -0.58 9.76
CA HIS A 97 5.43 -0.25 9.66
C HIS A 97 4.58 -1.25 8.87
N THR A 98 5.18 -2.13 8.09
CA THR A 98 4.47 -3.07 7.20
C THR A 98 4.57 -4.53 7.66
N VAL A 99 5.75 -4.98 8.09
CA VAL A 99 6.05 -6.37 8.46
C VAL A 99 6.07 -6.55 9.98
N TYR A 100 6.60 -5.57 10.72
CA TYR A 100 6.87 -5.70 12.15
C TYR A 100 5.93 -4.93 13.08
N ALA A 101 4.83 -4.36 12.56
CA ALA A 101 3.80 -3.67 13.34
C ALA A 101 2.53 -4.53 13.50
N PRO A 102 2.55 -5.63 14.28
CA PRO A 102 1.35 -6.39 14.57
C PRO A 102 0.41 -5.53 15.44
N GLY A 103 -0.57 -4.88 14.80
CA GLY A 103 -1.59 -4.10 15.50
C GLY A 103 -2.06 -2.83 14.79
N GLN A 104 -1.26 -2.27 13.86
CA GLN A 104 -1.77 -1.30 12.90
C GLN A 104 -2.10 -2.04 11.61
N SER A 105 -3.35 -2.46 11.47
CA SER A 105 -3.77 -3.28 10.33
C SER A 105 -3.91 -2.50 9.03
N TYR A 106 -3.90 -1.16 9.07
CA TYR A 106 -4.05 -0.32 7.88
C TYR A 106 -3.23 0.97 7.95
N LEU A 107 -2.86 1.45 6.77
CA LEU A 107 -2.20 2.72 6.51
C LEU A 107 -3.11 3.59 5.64
N HIS A 108 -2.87 4.89 5.70
CA HIS A 108 -3.37 5.85 4.74
C HIS A 108 -2.41 5.89 3.55
N PHE A 109 -2.94 5.77 2.34
CA PHE A 109 -2.14 5.91 1.12
C PHE A 109 -2.66 7.08 0.32
N TYR A 110 -1.77 8.00 -0.04
CA TYR A 110 -2.09 9.13 -0.90
C TYR A 110 -1.43 8.89 -2.24
N HIS A 111 -2.19 9.10 -3.32
CA HIS A 111 -1.73 9.02 -4.69
C HIS A 111 -2.33 10.16 -5.49
N ARG A 112 -1.67 11.32 -5.45
CA ARG A 112 -2.09 12.58 -6.08
C ARG A 112 -3.48 12.99 -5.59
N ASP A 113 -4.48 12.91 -6.45
CA ASP A 113 -5.87 13.30 -6.17
C ASP A 113 -6.68 12.16 -5.53
N ASN A 114 -6.09 10.98 -5.35
CA ASN A 114 -6.74 9.85 -4.71
C ASN A 114 -6.20 9.65 -3.29
N GLU A 115 -7.11 9.50 -2.32
CA GLU A 115 -6.80 9.31 -0.91
C GLU A 115 -7.44 8.02 -0.38
N TYR A 116 -6.62 7.05 -0.01
CA TYR A 116 -7.04 5.79 0.58
C TYR A 116 -7.03 5.92 2.11
N VAL A 117 -8.04 6.61 2.64
CA VAL A 117 -8.15 7.02 4.05
C VAL A 117 -9.47 6.63 4.71
N ALA A 118 -10.46 6.14 3.96
CA ALA A 118 -11.76 5.80 4.50
C ALA A 118 -11.70 4.54 5.36
N ALA A 119 -11.89 4.69 6.67
CA ALA A 119 -11.88 3.59 7.64
C ALA A 119 -13.22 2.81 7.68
N SER A 120 -14.26 3.32 7.02
CA SER A 120 -15.58 2.67 6.91
C SER A 120 -16.24 2.97 5.57
N ASP A 121 -17.17 2.10 5.16
CA ASP A 121 -17.93 2.25 3.90
C ASP A 121 -18.66 3.59 3.80
N SER A 122 -19.15 4.13 4.91
CA SER A 122 -19.83 5.44 4.97
C SER A 122 -18.90 6.65 4.75
N SER A 123 -17.59 6.45 4.81
CA SER A 123 -16.59 7.50 4.58
C SER A 123 -15.96 7.44 3.19
N VAL A 124 -16.36 6.46 2.37
CA VAL A 124 -15.93 6.35 0.98
C VAL A 124 -16.68 7.38 0.14
N ASP A 125 -15.94 8.19 -0.62
CA ASP A 125 -16.47 9.12 -1.59
C ASP A 125 -15.66 9.01 -2.88
N VAL A 126 -16.13 8.19 -3.80
CA VAL A 126 -15.47 7.95 -5.09
C VAL A 126 -15.50 9.21 -5.97
N GLY A 127 -16.49 10.09 -5.79
CA GLY A 127 -16.59 11.34 -6.55
C GLY A 127 -15.48 12.32 -6.20
N ASP A 128 -15.08 12.33 -4.94
CA ASP A 128 -14.01 13.18 -4.39
C ASP A 128 -12.66 12.44 -4.26
N GLY A 129 -12.54 11.22 -4.81
CA GLY A 129 -11.29 10.45 -4.81
C GLY A 129 -10.92 9.82 -3.45
N ILE A 130 -11.88 9.66 -2.54
CA ILE A 130 -11.69 9.07 -1.22
C ILE A 130 -12.06 7.58 -1.26
N TYR A 131 -11.06 6.74 -1.02
CA TYR A 131 -11.15 5.28 -1.07
C TYR A 131 -10.87 4.64 0.29
N PRO A 132 -11.22 3.36 0.49
CA PRO A 132 -10.88 2.65 1.71
C PRO A 132 -9.38 2.66 2.01
N VAL A 133 -9.05 2.65 3.31
CA VAL A 133 -7.68 2.48 3.81
C VAL A 133 -6.99 1.24 3.23
N VAL A 134 -5.65 1.19 3.28
CA VAL A 134 -4.90 0.07 2.71
C VAL A 134 -4.15 -0.76 3.75
N THR A 135 -3.99 -2.05 3.51
CA THR A 135 -3.13 -2.94 4.29
C THR A 135 -1.94 -3.39 3.46
N PRO A 136 -0.71 -3.14 3.92
CA PRO A 136 0.48 -3.73 3.29
C PRO A 136 0.44 -5.25 3.31
N VAL A 137 0.54 -5.89 2.15
CA VAL A 137 0.53 -7.36 2.02
C VAL A 137 1.88 -7.92 1.61
N GLU A 138 2.67 -7.17 0.86
CA GLU A 138 4.00 -7.59 0.40
C GLU A 138 4.90 -6.38 0.28
N LEU A 139 6.14 -6.52 0.73
CA LEU A 139 7.23 -5.62 0.39
C LEU A 139 8.42 -6.47 -0.06
N ARG A 140 8.88 -6.24 -1.29
CA ARG A 140 10.03 -6.93 -1.84
C ARG A 140 10.94 -6.03 -2.65
N MET A 141 12.20 -6.44 -2.76
CA MET A 141 13.12 -5.94 -3.78
C MET A 141 12.96 -6.85 -5.00
N PRO A 142 12.62 -6.32 -6.18
CA PRO A 142 12.47 -7.14 -7.38
C PRO A 142 13.81 -7.79 -7.76
N GLU A 143 13.78 -9.05 -8.20
CA GLU A 143 15.01 -9.82 -8.52
C GLU A 143 15.87 -9.16 -9.61
N ASN A 144 15.23 -8.48 -10.56
CA ASN A 144 15.88 -7.73 -11.63
C ASN A 144 15.95 -6.21 -11.36
N GLY A 145 15.67 -5.79 -10.12
CA GLY A 145 15.74 -4.39 -9.69
C GLY A 145 17.16 -3.95 -9.38
N GLU A 146 17.40 -2.64 -9.44
CA GLU A 146 18.65 -2.07 -8.96
C GLU A 146 18.71 -2.16 -7.43
N THR A 147 19.81 -2.68 -6.89
CA THR A 147 20.12 -2.60 -5.45
C THR A 147 21.57 -2.17 -5.30
N SER A 148 21.77 -0.94 -4.85
CA SER A 148 23.06 -0.31 -4.64
C SER A 148 23.01 0.60 -3.40
N THR A 149 24.16 1.12 -2.98
CA THR A 149 24.22 2.07 -1.84
C THR A 149 23.51 3.39 -2.13
N LEU A 150 23.32 3.72 -3.43
CA LEU A 150 22.71 4.97 -3.85
C LEU A 150 21.23 4.82 -4.19
N ARG A 151 20.81 3.61 -4.57
CA ARG A 151 19.47 3.33 -5.04
C ARG A 151 19.06 1.89 -4.79
N THR A 152 17.85 1.70 -4.28
CA THR A 152 17.23 0.38 -4.20
C THR A 152 15.81 0.43 -4.74
N ASP A 153 15.56 -0.34 -5.79
CA ASP A 153 14.22 -0.53 -6.34
C ASP A 153 13.37 -1.36 -5.37
N PHE A 154 12.09 -1.03 -5.28
CA PHE A 154 11.14 -1.70 -4.40
C PHE A 154 9.81 -1.94 -5.09
N LEU A 155 9.08 -2.92 -4.56
CA LEU A 155 7.68 -3.17 -4.85
C LEU A 155 6.94 -3.38 -3.53
N ILE A 156 5.89 -2.60 -3.32
CA ILE A 156 4.93 -2.79 -2.24
C ILE A 156 3.55 -3.08 -2.82
N ARG A 157 2.91 -4.13 -2.31
CA ARG A 157 1.50 -4.41 -2.56
C ARG A 157 0.68 -4.03 -1.34
N LEU A 158 -0.46 -3.42 -1.63
CA LEU A 158 -1.38 -2.84 -0.68
C LEU A 158 -2.78 -3.40 -1.00
N ALA A 159 -3.37 -4.16 -0.09
CA ALA A 159 -4.78 -4.54 -0.21
C ALA A 159 -5.66 -3.35 0.17
N ILE A 160 -6.69 -3.06 -0.62
CA ILE A 160 -7.65 -1.99 -0.32
C ILE A 160 -8.72 -2.53 0.64
N GLY A 161 -9.08 -1.72 1.63
CA GLY A 161 -10.03 -2.04 2.68
C GLY A 161 -9.37 -2.64 3.91
N THR A 162 -10.08 -2.61 5.03
CA THR A 162 -9.66 -3.35 6.22
C THR A 162 -9.87 -4.84 6.00
N PRO A 163 -8.92 -5.71 6.41
CA PRO A 163 -9.18 -7.14 6.49
C PRO A 163 -10.40 -7.33 7.39
N ARG A 164 -11.52 -7.79 6.83
CA ARG A 164 -12.67 -8.23 7.62
C ARG A 164 -12.23 -9.48 8.36
N GLY A 165 -11.59 -9.30 9.51
CA GLY A 165 -11.15 -10.40 10.36
C GLY A 165 -12.38 -11.23 10.72
N ALA A 166 -12.49 -12.43 10.15
CA ALA A 166 -13.30 -13.56 10.61
C ALA A 166 -14.63 -13.23 11.30
N GLN A 167 -15.39 -12.24 10.83
CA GLN A 167 -16.79 -12.14 11.16
C GLN A 167 -17.50 -13.04 10.16
N GLU A 168 -17.90 -14.21 10.64
CA GLU A 168 -18.85 -15.07 9.94
C GLU A 168 -19.99 -14.19 9.44
N PRO A 169 -20.42 -14.35 8.18
CA PRO A 169 -21.62 -13.71 7.70
C PRO A 169 -22.74 -14.07 8.67
N THR A 170 -23.29 -13.10 9.38
CA THR A 170 -24.50 -13.33 10.15
C THR A 170 -25.58 -13.57 9.10
N GLU A 171 -26.12 -14.80 9.08
CA GLU A 171 -27.24 -15.12 8.20
C GLU A 171 -28.34 -14.05 8.39
N PRO A 172 -28.97 -13.59 7.30
CA PRO A 172 -30.10 -12.71 7.43
C PRO A 172 -31.20 -13.45 8.23
N GLU A 173 -31.66 -12.85 9.32
CA GLU A 173 -32.88 -13.31 9.98
C GLU A 173 -34.03 -13.22 8.98
N VAL A 174 -34.65 -14.37 8.68
CA VAL A 174 -35.81 -14.51 7.80
C VAL A 174 -37.09 -14.45 8.62
#